data_AF-A0A958SU23-F1
#
_entry.id   AF-A0A958SU23-F1
#
_cell.length_a   1.000
_cell.length_b   1.000
_cell.length_c   1.000
_cell.angle_alpha   90.00
_cell.angle_beta   90.00
_cell.angle_gamma   90.00
#
_symmetry.space_group_name_H-M   'P 1'
#
loop_
_entity.id
_entity.type
_entity.pdbx_description
1 polymer ?
#
loop_
_entity_poly.entity_id
_entity_poly.type
_entity_poly.pdbx_seq_one_letter_code
_entity_poly.pdbx_strand_id
1 'polypeptide(L)'
;MRNSIRNLLKLCFFLTFLFSSYFCSSQIAKDSVVTQDTLVIKPASFQKKMEENKDKNKFNKLVYKLFFKNSSSKEASKKIIALNRFKDFEGKIIRNIHITTLDPFGYSIADSTKKPEKFIEKAGNSLHVKTKNFTIKNYLLQKQGETLDSLKILESERLIRSQRFTRRVVVQMETVGKDSDSVDLYVYTLDSWSIIPTVNYSNSKLGIELRDRNFMGWGHDFSNYYRQNFENGKYVFRTNYTIQNIQRTFINFNIGYHSNEENEYSKSVSLSREFYSPLTRWAGGAYVGQRAHQDSIPNTDGIVAQNFKYNLQDYWGGFSINLSKRETTLAKRLNNLIISARYFNVHYVEEPIAELDPIDFYSNEEF
;
A
#
# COMPACT_ATOMS: atom_id res chain seq x y z
N MET A 1 -5.12 -47.31 37.71
CA MET A 1 -4.15 -46.32 37.19
C MET A 1 -4.51 -45.69 35.83
N ARG A 2 -5.76 -45.78 35.34
CA ARG A 2 -6.15 -45.29 34.00
C ARG A 2 -7.13 -44.09 34.00
N ASN A 3 -7.57 -43.65 35.19
CA ASN A 3 -8.49 -42.52 35.37
C ASN A 3 -7.82 -41.24 35.94
N SER A 4 -6.55 -41.30 36.35
CA SER A 4 -5.81 -40.12 36.86
C SER A 4 -5.17 -39.29 35.72
N ILE A 5 -4.78 -39.94 34.62
CA ILE A 5 -4.14 -39.29 33.46
C ILE A 5 -5.15 -38.48 32.61
N ARG A 6 -6.43 -38.87 32.64
CA ARG A 6 -7.49 -38.21 31.85
C ARG A 6 -7.96 -36.88 32.45
N ASN A 7 -7.74 -36.67 33.75
CA ASN A 7 -8.01 -35.41 34.44
C ASN A 7 -6.81 -34.45 34.40
N LEU A 8 -5.58 -34.95 34.25
CA LEU A 8 -4.39 -34.11 34.06
C LEU A 8 -4.36 -33.44 32.68
N LEU A 9 -4.82 -34.14 31.63
CA LEU A 9 -4.92 -33.58 30.27
C LEU A 9 -6.07 -32.55 30.11
N LYS A 10 -7.14 -32.67 30.91
CA LYS A 10 -8.22 -31.66 30.92
C LYS A 10 -7.85 -30.41 31.73
N LEU A 11 -6.97 -30.53 32.73
CA LEU A 11 -6.46 -29.38 33.50
C LEU A 11 -5.44 -28.56 32.69
N CYS A 12 -4.62 -29.20 31.86
CA CYS A 12 -3.70 -28.49 30.94
C CYS A 12 -4.42 -27.78 29.78
N PHE A 13 -5.59 -28.27 29.33
CA PHE A 13 -6.37 -27.61 28.27
C PHE A 13 -7.22 -26.44 28.79
N PHE A 14 -7.47 -26.35 30.09
CA PHE A 14 -8.18 -25.23 30.71
C PHE A 14 -7.22 -24.11 31.17
N LEU A 15 -5.96 -24.43 31.51
CA LEU A 15 -4.94 -23.42 31.84
C LEU A 15 -4.31 -22.74 30.61
N THR A 16 -4.38 -23.33 29.41
CA THR A 16 -3.95 -22.66 28.16
C THR A 16 -5.05 -21.80 27.53
N PHE A 17 -6.31 -21.93 27.98
CA PHE A 17 -7.43 -21.09 27.52
C PHE A 17 -7.76 -19.91 28.46
N LEU A 18 -7.12 -19.85 29.63
CA LEU A 18 -7.27 -18.76 30.62
C LEU A 18 -6.09 -17.78 30.66
N PHE A 19 -5.03 -18.02 29.87
CA PHE A 19 -3.89 -17.09 29.74
C PHE A 19 -3.95 -16.18 28.50
N SER A 20 -5.03 -16.24 27.70
CA SER A 20 -5.27 -15.32 26.57
C SER A 20 -6.27 -14.19 26.88
N SER A 21 -6.82 -14.12 28.10
CA SER A 21 -7.81 -13.11 28.51
C SER A 21 -7.35 -12.17 29.62
N TYR A 22 -6.08 -12.22 30.03
CA TYR A 22 -5.47 -11.24 30.94
C TYR A 22 -4.25 -10.56 30.31
N PHE A 23 -4.46 -9.88 29.18
CA PHE A 23 -3.74 -8.63 28.95
C PHE A 23 -4.66 -7.49 29.33
N CYS A 24 -4.50 -7.10 30.60
CA CYS A 24 -4.55 -5.74 31.10
C CYS A 24 -5.32 -4.74 30.21
N SER A 25 -6.52 -4.42 30.66
CA SER A 25 -7.10 -3.09 30.55
C SER A 25 -6.15 -2.06 31.18
N SER A 26 -5.05 -1.75 30.49
CA SER A 26 -4.45 -0.43 30.61
C SER A 26 -5.41 0.53 29.95
N GLN A 27 -5.88 1.53 30.70
CA GLN A 27 -6.42 2.75 30.11
C GLN A 27 -5.42 3.21 29.05
N ILE A 28 -5.73 2.96 27.78
CA ILE A 28 -5.08 3.64 26.68
C ILE A 28 -5.55 5.08 26.86
N ALA A 29 -4.72 5.88 27.50
CA ALA A 29 -4.72 7.32 27.28
C ALA A 29 -4.94 7.52 25.79
N LYS A 30 -5.87 8.41 25.41
CA LYS A 30 -6.05 8.82 24.02
C LYS A 30 -4.74 9.46 23.54
N ASP A 31 -3.76 8.65 23.21
CA ASP A 31 -2.60 9.01 22.44
C ASP A 31 -3.13 9.21 21.04
N SER A 32 -3.59 10.44 20.85
CA SER A 32 -3.48 11.10 19.57
C SER A 32 -2.00 11.04 19.23
N VAL A 33 -1.56 9.96 18.58
CA VAL A 33 -0.28 9.91 17.87
C VAL A 33 -0.45 10.86 16.69
N VAL A 34 -0.45 12.15 17.00
CA VAL A 34 0.08 13.19 16.15
C VAL A 34 1.57 12.93 16.23
N THR A 35 2.10 12.15 15.29
CA THR A 35 3.54 12.16 15.06
C THR A 35 3.90 13.61 14.74
N GLN A 36 4.44 14.34 15.73
CA GLN A 36 5.23 15.52 15.47
C GLN A 36 6.50 15.04 14.78
N ASP A 37 6.37 14.74 13.49
CA ASP A 37 7.48 14.42 12.59
C ASP A 37 8.31 15.70 12.44
N THR A 38 9.24 15.93 13.36
CA THR A 38 10.18 17.04 13.24
C THR A 38 11.59 16.62 13.66
N LEU A 39 12.23 15.81 12.81
CA LEU A 39 13.68 15.90 12.67
C LEU A 39 13.99 17.20 11.93
N VAL A 40 14.20 18.30 12.67
CA VAL A 40 14.64 19.59 12.12
C VAL A 40 16.15 19.52 11.82
N ILE A 41 16.54 18.85 10.74
CA ILE A 41 17.85 19.11 10.13
C ILE A 41 17.74 20.51 9.52
N LYS A 42 18.47 21.52 10.01
CA LYS A 42 18.41 22.90 9.49
C LYS A 42 18.95 22.94 8.04
N PRO A 43 18.11 22.93 6.98
CA PRO A 43 18.57 22.75 5.59
C PRO A 43 19.14 24.04 4.97
N ALA A 44 19.00 25.18 5.66
CA ALA A 44 19.49 26.49 5.20
C ALA A 44 21.00 26.53 5.01
N SER A 45 21.75 25.82 5.84
CA SER A 45 23.21 25.74 5.71
C SER A 45 23.62 24.93 4.48
N PHE A 46 22.86 23.88 4.14
CA PHE A 46 23.14 23.02 2.99
C PHE A 46 22.92 23.75 1.67
N GLN A 47 21.75 24.38 1.47
CA GLN A 47 21.45 25.07 0.22
C GLN A 47 22.42 26.24 -0.03
N LYS A 48 22.69 27.05 1.01
CA LYS A 48 23.64 28.17 0.91
C LYS A 48 25.05 27.67 0.57
N LYS A 49 25.52 26.59 1.20
CA LYS A 49 26.79 25.93 0.85
C LYS A 49 26.79 25.37 -0.57
N MET A 50 25.67 24.87 -1.08
CA MET A 50 25.57 24.35 -2.45
C MET A 50 25.55 25.45 -3.50
N GLU A 51 24.93 26.59 -3.21
CA GLU A 51 24.96 27.78 -4.06
C GLU A 51 26.37 28.41 -4.09
N GLU A 52 27.03 28.56 -2.94
CA GLU A 52 28.39 29.10 -2.83
C GLU A 52 29.45 28.19 -3.50
N ASN A 53 29.22 26.87 -3.51
CA ASN A 53 30.16 25.90 -4.06
C ASN A 53 29.83 25.42 -5.48
N LYS A 54 28.74 25.92 -6.07
CA LYS A 54 28.19 25.46 -7.37
C LYS A 54 29.22 25.46 -8.50
N ASP A 55 29.98 26.54 -8.62
CA ASP A 55 30.89 26.75 -9.75
C ASP A 55 32.34 26.37 -9.45
N LYS A 56 32.62 25.83 -8.25
CA LYS A 56 33.98 25.43 -7.87
C LYS A 56 34.52 24.32 -8.79
N ASN A 57 33.73 23.27 -9.02
CA ASN A 57 34.16 22.11 -9.82
C ASN A 57 33.04 21.65 -10.78
N LYS A 58 33.42 20.96 -11.86
CA LYS A 58 32.48 20.36 -12.83
C LYS A 58 31.47 19.41 -12.16
N PHE A 59 31.88 18.72 -11.09
CA PHE A 59 31.00 17.88 -10.26
C PHE A 59 29.91 18.69 -9.56
N ASN A 60 30.27 19.76 -8.84
CA ASN A 60 29.28 20.61 -8.15
C ASN A 60 28.32 21.29 -9.14
N LYS A 61 28.82 21.66 -10.32
CA LYS A 61 28.00 22.21 -11.41
C LYS A 61 27.00 21.18 -11.95
N LEU A 62 27.40 19.92 -12.07
CA LEU A 62 26.54 18.80 -12.46
C LEU A 62 25.47 18.54 -11.38
N VAL A 63 25.88 18.40 -10.12
CA VAL A 63 25.00 18.22 -8.95
C VAL A 63 23.97 19.35 -8.90
N TYR A 64 24.42 20.61 -8.99
CA TYR A 64 23.50 21.75 -8.97
C TYR A 64 22.51 21.73 -10.14
N LYS A 65 22.97 21.39 -11.35
CA LYS A 65 22.11 21.30 -12.54
C LYS A 65 21.07 20.20 -12.42
N LEU A 66 21.38 19.09 -11.75
CA LEU A 66 20.45 17.98 -11.53
C LEU A 66 19.41 18.31 -10.44
N PHE A 67 19.80 18.98 -9.36
CA PHE A 67 18.91 19.25 -8.22
C PHE A 67 18.09 20.56 -8.33
N PHE A 68 18.54 21.55 -9.12
CA PHE A 68 17.93 22.89 -9.12
C PHE A 68 17.43 23.38 -10.50
N LYS A 69 17.56 22.59 -11.57
CA LYS A 69 17.04 23.00 -12.88
C LYS A 69 15.54 22.70 -12.98
N ASN A 70 14.73 23.75 -12.93
CA ASN A 70 13.29 23.68 -13.15
C ASN A 70 12.97 23.25 -14.59
N SER A 71 12.39 22.06 -14.78
CA SER A 71 11.70 21.71 -16.02
C SER A 71 10.26 22.25 -15.95
N SER A 72 9.97 23.33 -16.66
CA SER A 72 8.60 23.83 -16.83
C SER A 72 7.80 22.89 -17.75
N SER A 73 7.16 21.87 -17.19
CA SER A 73 6.33 20.92 -17.95
C SER A 73 4.86 21.35 -17.98
N LYS A 74 4.13 20.96 -19.04
CA LYS A 74 2.67 21.12 -19.18
C LYS A 74 1.85 20.45 -18.06
N GLU A 75 2.46 19.56 -17.29
CA GLU A 75 1.85 18.89 -16.15
C GLU A 75 1.82 19.77 -14.90
N ALA A 76 2.81 20.64 -14.74
CA ALA A 76 2.84 21.61 -13.66
C ALA A 76 1.68 22.62 -13.79
N SER A 77 1.33 23.06 -15.01
CA SER A 77 0.21 23.98 -15.22
C SER A 77 -1.16 23.36 -14.92
N LYS A 78 -1.39 22.08 -15.24
CA LYS A 78 -2.62 21.36 -14.85
C LYS A 78 -2.77 21.24 -13.33
N LYS A 79 -1.66 20.99 -12.60
CA LYS A 79 -1.67 20.96 -11.12
C LYS A 79 -2.01 22.33 -10.51
N ILE A 80 -1.53 23.42 -11.12
CA ILE A 80 -1.85 24.79 -10.68
C ILE A 80 -3.35 25.09 -10.83
N ILE A 81 -3.96 24.69 -11.95
CA ILE A 81 -5.40 24.87 -12.18
C ILE A 81 -6.23 24.09 -11.14
N ALA A 82 -5.84 22.84 -10.84
CA ALA A 82 -6.53 22.03 -9.85
C ALA A 82 -6.44 22.60 -8.42
N LEU A 83 -5.31 23.23 -8.06
CA LEU A 83 -5.12 23.88 -6.77
C LEU A 83 -6.03 25.10 -6.60
N ASN A 84 -6.22 25.89 -7.67
CA ASN A 84 -7.06 27.09 -7.60
C ASN A 84 -8.51 26.78 -7.19
N ARG A 85 -8.99 25.55 -7.39
CA ARG A 85 -10.33 25.10 -6.94
C ARG A 85 -10.53 25.24 -5.43
N PHE A 86 -9.46 25.17 -4.63
CA PHE A 86 -9.53 25.16 -3.17
C PHE A 86 -8.89 26.39 -2.51
N LYS A 87 -8.28 27.28 -3.30
CA LYS A 87 -7.49 28.41 -2.81
C LYS A 87 -8.28 29.34 -1.88
N ASP A 88 -9.57 29.54 -2.16
CA ASP A 88 -10.44 30.43 -1.37
C ASP A 88 -10.78 29.87 0.02
N PHE A 89 -10.48 28.59 0.26
CA PHE A 89 -10.69 27.90 1.53
C PHE A 89 -9.40 27.66 2.31
N GLU A 90 -8.24 28.01 1.73
CA GLU A 90 -6.93 27.81 2.36
C GLU A 90 -6.89 28.49 3.74
N GLY A 91 -6.42 27.78 4.76
CA GLY A 91 -6.32 28.33 6.11
C GLY A 91 -7.61 28.27 6.95
N LYS A 92 -8.77 27.92 6.37
CA LYS A 92 -10.01 27.72 7.14
C LYS A 92 -9.96 26.43 7.96
N ILE A 93 -10.74 26.34 9.04
CA ILE A 93 -10.82 25.13 9.87
C ILE A 93 -11.79 24.13 9.25
N ILE A 94 -11.36 22.88 9.07
CA ILE A 94 -12.24 21.80 8.61
C ILE A 94 -13.17 21.39 9.75
N ARG A 95 -14.43 21.78 9.68
CA ARG A 95 -15.40 21.51 10.75
C ARG A 95 -15.96 20.10 10.67
N ASN A 96 -16.46 19.65 9.52
CA ASN A 96 -16.96 18.29 9.32
C ASN A 96 -16.47 17.70 8.00
N ILE A 97 -16.41 16.37 7.94
CA ILE A 97 -16.11 15.62 6.71
C ILE A 97 -17.24 14.65 6.45
N HIS A 98 -17.99 14.90 5.37
CA HIS A 98 -19.09 14.08 4.89
C HIS A 98 -18.60 13.21 3.74
N ILE A 99 -18.88 11.91 3.80
CA ILE A 99 -18.47 10.94 2.78
C ILE A 99 -19.71 10.24 2.26
N THR A 100 -19.89 10.28 0.94
CA THR A 100 -21.00 9.64 0.24
C THR A 100 -20.45 8.75 -0.87
N THR A 101 -20.79 7.46 -0.81
CA THR A 101 -20.37 6.46 -1.80
C THR A 101 -21.56 5.96 -2.62
N LEU A 102 -21.44 6.06 -3.94
CA LEU A 102 -22.43 5.64 -4.92
C LEU A 102 -22.02 4.31 -5.57
N ASP A 103 -23.01 3.47 -5.88
CA ASP A 103 -22.81 2.17 -6.55
C ASP A 103 -22.36 2.34 -8.02
N PRO A 104 -21.69 1.34 -8.62
CA PRO A 104 -21.01 1.49 -9.91
C PRO A 104 -21.93 1.72 -11.12
N PHE A 105 -23.17 1.23 -11.10
CA PHE A 105 -24.06 1.24 -12.26
C PHE A 105 -25.23 2.23 -12.12
N GLY A 106 -25.53 2.98 -13.19
CA GLY A 106 -26.66 3.92 -13.27
C GLY A 106 -26.50 5.24 -12.49
N TYR A 107 -25.59 5.31 -11.53
CA TYR A 107 -25.31 6.53 -10.75
C TYR A 107 -24.31 7.47 -11.43
N SER A 108 -24.35 8.75 -11.06
CA SER A 108 -23.42 9.79 -11.50
C SER A 108 -23.05 10.72 -10.34
N ILE A 109 -21.78 11.10 -10.25
CA ILE A 109 -21.35 12.15 -9.31
C ILE A 109 -21.70 13.54 -9.85
N ALA A 110 -21.79 13.71 -11.16
CA ALA A 110 -22.08 15.00 -11.79
C ALA A 110 -23.57 15.36 -11.79
N ASP A 111 -24.44 14.37 -11.59
CA ASP A 111 -25.89 14.54 -11.64
C ASP A 111 -26.52 13.61 -10.60
N SER A 112 -26.98 14.19 -9.50
CA SER A 112 -27.57 13.47 -8.36
C SER A 112 -28.95 12.89 -8.65
N THR A 113 -29.59 13.28 -9.75
CA THR A 113 -30.91 12.75 -10.14
C THR A 113 -30.82 11.40 -10.84
N LYS A 114 -29.64 11.06 -11.40
CA LYS A 114 -29.40 9.79 -12.08
C LYS A 114 -29.39 8.62 -11.11
N LYS A 115 -30.27 7.66 -11.41
CA LYS A 115 -30.45 6.42 -10.66
C LYS A 115 -30.47 5.23 -11.63
N PRO A 116 -30.15 4.01 -11.18
CA PRO A 116 -30.23 2.82 -12.02
C PRO A 116 -31.68 2.56 -12.47
N GLU A 117 -31.89 2.49 -13.77
CA GLU A 117 -33.21 2.27 -14.36
C GLU A 117 -33.37 0.81 -14.80
N LYS A 118 -32.32 0.26 -15.43
CA LYS A 118 -32.33 -1.06 -16.04
C LYS A 118 -32.23 -2.16 -14.99
N PHE A 119 -32.88 -3.29 -15.25
CA PHE A 119 -32.81 -4.48 -14.38
C PHE A 119 -31.35 -4.91 -14.14
N ILE A 120 -30.51 -4.96 -15.19
CA ILE A 120 -29.11 -5.38 -15.07
C ILE A 120 -28.27 -4.44 -14.19
N GLU A 121 -28.55 -3.14 -14.20
CA GLU A 121 -27.87 -2.15 -13.34
C GLU A 121 -28.28 -2.34 -11.89
N LYS A 122 -29.57 -2.56 -11.62
CA LYS A 122 -30.10 -2.83 -10.29
C LYS A 122 -29.56 -4.16 -9.74
N ALA A 123 -29.55 -5.22 -10.55
CA ALA A 123 -29.01 -6.52 -10.18
C ALA A 123 -27.50 -6.46 -9.91
N GLY A 124 -26.75 -5.76 -10.77
CA GLY A 124 -25.33 -5.49 -10.53
C GLY A 124 -25.12 -4.76 -9.20
N ASN A 125 -25.82 -3.66 -8.97
CA ASN A 125 -25.70 -2.91 -7.72
C ASN A 125 -26.12 -3.71 -6.48
N SER A 126 -27.06 -4.66 -6.58
CA SER A 126 -27.43 -5.54 -5.45
C SER A 126 -26.35 -6.57 -5.10
N LEU A 127 -25.52 -6.95 -6.09
CA LEU A 127 -24.39 -7.87 -5.90
C LEU A 127 -23.10 -7.15 -5.50
N HIS A 128 -23.01 -5.84 -5.80
CA HIS A 128 -21.86 -5.03 -5.46
C HIS A 128 -21.78 -4.77 -3.95
N VAL A 129 -20.61 -5.02 -3.36
CA VAL A 129 -20.35 -4.62 -1.98
C VAL A 129 -19.83 -3.18 -1.99
N LYS A 130 -20.71 -2.25 -1.61
CA LYS A 130 -20.38 -0.82 -1.51
C LYS A 130 -19.21 -0.55 -0.56
N THR A 131 -18.29 0.30 -1.01
CA THR A 131 -17.16 0.78 -0.20
C THR A 131 -17.67 1.48 1.06
N LYS A 132 -17.09 1.16 2.22
CA LYS A 132 -17.46 1.78 3.49
C LYS A 132 -16.86 3.19 3.59
N ASN A 133 -17.58 4.10 4.24
CA ASN A 133 -17.12 5.48 4.42
C ASN A 133 -15.74 5.58 5.14
N PHE A 134 -15.46 4.68 6.09
CA PHE A 134 -14.17 4.66 6.77
C PHE A 134 -13.01 4.30 5.83
N THR A 135 -13.26 3.46 4.80
CA THR A 135 -12.26 3.11 3.79
C THR A 135 -11.82 4.36 3.04
N ILE A 136 -12.77 5.19 2.59
CA ILE A 136 -12.47 6.47 1.93
C ILE A 136 -11.77 7.44 2.89
N LYS A 137 -12.25 7.50 4.14
CA LYS A 137 -11.65 8.35 5.19
C LYS A 137 -10.17 8.04 5.44
N ASN A 138 -9.77 6.78 5.32
CA ASN A 138 -8.37 6.37 5.51
C ASN A 138 -7.41 6.99 4.47
N TYR A 139 -7.91 7.40 3.30
CA TYR A 139 -7.09 8.05 2.27
C TYR A 139 -7.08 9.58 2.34
N LEU A 140 -7.84 10.19 3.27
CA LEU A 140 -7.81 11.63 3.48
C LEU A 140 -6.57 12.03 4.27
N LEU A 141 -5.75 12.93 3.74
CA LEU A 141 -4.55 13.43 4.42
C LEU A 141 -4.86 14.42 5.55
N GLN A 142 -6.04 15.02 5.54
CA GLN A 142 -6.48 15.96 6.57
C GLN A 142 -7.57 15.39 7.47
N LYS A 143 -7.62 15.88 8.71
CA LYS A 143 -8.62 15.54 9.72
C LYS A 143 -9.59 16.70 9.95
N GLN A 144 -10.74 16.36 10.49
CA GLN A 144 -11.60 17.32 11.17
C GLN A 144 -10.82 18.05 12.26
N GLY A 145 -11.01 19.36 12.36
CA GLY A 145 -10.32 20.26 13.27
C GLY A 145 -8.98 20.81 12.75
N GLU A 146 -8.45 20.30 11.64
CA GLU A 146 -7.21 20.81 11.06
C GLU A 146 -7.47 22.04 10.18
N THR A 147 -6.47 22.93 10.13
CA THR A 147 -6.39 24.01 9.15
C THR A 147 -6.29 23.43 7.74
N LEU A 148 -7.14 23.90 6.83
CA LEU A 148 -7.24 23.42 5.47
C LEU A 148 -5.97 23.74 4.68
N ASP A 149 -5.43 22.71 4.04
CA ASP A 149 -4.28 22.78 3.13
C ASP A 149 -4.72 22.19 1.78
N SER A 150 -4.93 23.06 0.80
CA SER A 150 -5.44 22.72 -0.52
C SER A 150 -4.61 21.62 -1.19
N LEU A 151 -3.29 21.58 -0.92
CA LEU A 151 -2.41 20.55 -1.48
C LEU A 151 -2.70 19.19 -0.87
N LYS A 152 -2.96 19.11 0.44
CA LYS A 152 -3.36 17.85 1.09
C LYS A 152 -4.72 17.37 0.61
N ILE A 153 -5.68 18.27 0.36
CA ILE A 153 -6.99 17.89 -0.19
C ILE A 153 -6.84 17.35 -1.61
N LEU A 154 -6.08 18.04 -2.46
CA LEU A 154 -5.81 17.58 -3.83
C LEU A 154 -5.12 16.21 -3.85
N GLU A 155 -4.14 16.01 -2.99
CA GLU A 155 -3.46 14.72 -2.84
C GLU A 155 -4.38 13.64 -2.26
N SER A 156 -5.27 13.97 -1.32
CA SER A 156 -6.29 13.05 -0.82
C SER A 156 -7.21 12.58 -1.95
N GLU A 157 -7.68 13.50 -2.79
CA GLU A 157 -8.49 13.17 -3.97
C GLU A 157 -7.71 12.29 -4.94
N ARG A 158 -6.41 12.56 -5.16
CA ARG A 158 -5.54 11.71 -6.00
C ARG A 158 -5.38 10.31 -5.41
N LEU A 159 -5.18 10.19 -4.09
CA LEU A 159 -5.02 8.92 -3.38
C LEU A 159 -6.29 8.07 -3.40
N ILE A 160 -7.46 8.69 -3.24
CA ILE A 160 -8.74 7.99 -3.40
C ILE A 160 -8.91 7.54 -4.86
N ARG A 161 -8.62 8.42 -5.82
CA ARG A 161 -8.74 8.13 -7.25
C ARG A 161 -7.82 7.00 -7.72
N SER A 162 -6.65 6.81 -7.10
CA SER A 162 -5.73 5.73 -7.46
C SER A 162 -6.19 4.35 -7.00
N GLN A 163 -7.21 4.27 -6.13
CA GLN A 163 -7.69 3.00 -5.63
C GLN A 163 -8.53 2.25 -6.67
N ARG A 164 -8.32 0.93 -6.77
CA ARG A 164 -8.99 0.08 -7.78
C ARG A 164 -10.50 0.00 -7.60
N PHE A 165 -11.00 0.22 -6.38
CA PHE A 165 -12.42 0.25 -6.06
C PHE A 165 -13.08 1.60 -6.32
N THR A 166 -12.33 2.64 -6.70
CA THR A 166 -12.88 3.97 -7.00
C THR A 166 -12.87 4.22 -8.50
N ARG A 167 -14.03 4.53 -9.08
CA ARG A 167 -14.16 4.94 -10.48
C ARG A 167 -13.97 6.43 -10.64
N ARG A 168 -14.60 7.21 -9.76
CA ARG A 168 -14.50 8.67 -9.72
C ARG A 168 -14.58 9.15 -8.28
N VAL A 169 -13.94 10.28 -8.02
CA VAL A 169 -14.03 11.00 -6.76
C VAL A 169 -14.09 12.49 -7.06
N VAL A 170 -14.93 13.20 -6.31
CA VAL A 170 -15.01 14.65 -6.31
C VAL A 170 -15.03 15.11 -4.86
N VAL A 171 -14.20 16.11 -4.56
CA VAL A 171 -14.18 16.77 -3.26
C VAL A 171 -14.72 18.19 -3.43
N GLN A 172 -15.75 18.51 -2.68
CA GLN A 172 -16.40 19.82 -2.62
C GLN A 172 -16.27 20.40 -1.22
N MET A 173 -16.34 21.71 -1.13
CA MET A 173 -16.23 22.47 0.11
C MET A 173 -17.38 23.46 0.18
N GLU A 174 -18.04 23.53 1.33
CA GLU A 174 -19.10 24.51 1.58
C GLU A 174 -18.74 25.34 2.81
N THR A 175 -18.84 26.67 2.68
CA THR A 175 -18.69 27.57 3.80
C THR A 175 -19.94 27.51 4.68
N VAL A 176 -19.75 27.48 6.00
CA VAL A 176 -20.87 27.49 6.98
C VAL A 176 -21.62 28.83 6.98
N GLY A 177 -20.99 29.90 6.47
CA GLY A 177 -21.57 31.24 6.28
C GLY A 177 -20.60 32.16 5.54
N LYS A 178 -21.08 33.36 5.13
CA LYS A 178 -20.29 34.33 4.33
C LYS A 178 -18.94 34.71 4.96
N ASP A 179 -18.89 34.86 6.28
CA ASP A 179 -17.69 35.28 7.03
C ASP A 179 -17.15 34.16 7.94
N SER A 180 -17.53 32.91 7.69
CA SER A 180 -17.07 31.80 8.53
C SER A 180 -15.61 31.47 8.23
N ASP A 181 -14.84 31.34 9.31
CA ASP A 181 -13.48 30.79 9.36
C ASP A 181 -13.45 29.26 9.18
N SER A 182 -14.62 28.64 9.05
CA SER A 182 -14.80 27.19 9.04
C SER A 182 -15.48 26.71 7.76
N VAL A 183 -15.16 25.47 7.37
CA VAL A 183 -15.64 24.85 6.14
C VAL A 183 -16.02 23.40 6.38
N ASP A 184 -17.09 22.94 5.73
CA ASP A 184 -17.43 21.51 5.68
C ASP A 184 -16.92 20.89 4.37
N LEU A 185 -16.33 19.70 4.48
CA LEU A 185 -15.76 18.96 3.37
C LEU A 185 -16.72 17.84 2.95
N TYR A 186 -17.09 17.81 1.67
CA TYR A 186 -17.92 16.76 1.08
C TYR A 186 -17.12 15.93 0.08
N VAL A 187 -17.05 14.63 0.32
CA VAL A 187 -16.33 13.67 -0.50
C VAL A 187 -17.34 12.73 -1.14
N TYR A 188 -17.52 12.86 -2.45
CA TYR A 188 -18.38 11.99 -3.24
C TYR A 188 -17.54 11.00 -4.01
N THR A 189 -17.82 9.70 -3.85
CA THR A 189 -17.16 8.63 -4.58
C THR A 189 -18.17 7.83 -5.40
N LEU A 190 -17.76 7.42 -6.59
CA LEU A 190 -18.46 6.44 -7.41
C LEU A 190 -17.59 5.20 -7.43
N ASP A 191 -18.14 4.10 -6.94
CA ASP A 191 -17.43 2.83 -6.87
C ASP A 191 -17.15 2.25 -8.27
N SER A 192 -16.10 1.43 -8.32
CA SER A 192 -15.83 0.49 -9.41
C SER A 192 -16.27 -0.90 -8.98
N TRP A 193 -16.74 -1.70 -9.95
CA TRP A 193 -16.95 -3.13 -9.74
C TRP A 193 -15.63 -3.82 -9.35
N SER A 194 -15.64 -4.62 -8.29
CA SER A 194 -14.42 -5.18 -7.70
C SER A 194 -14.24 -6.68 -7.83
N ILE A 195 -15.32 -7.44 -8.07
CA ILE A 195 -15.32 -8.91 -8.13
C ILE A 195 -14.92 -9.38 -9.54
N ILE A 196 -13.90 -10.22 -9.63
CA ILE A 196 -13.30 -10.67 -10.89
C ILE A 196 -13.22 -12.20 -10.84
N PRO A 197 -14.22 -12.91 -11.39
CA PRO A 197 -14.11 -14.34 -11.63
C PRO A 197 -13.25 -14.61 -12.87
N THR A 198 -12.33 -15.56 -12.79
CA THR A 198 -11.53 -16.02 -13.93
C THR A 198 -11.63 -17.53 -14.04
N VAL A 199 -11.85 -18.04 -15.25
CA VAL A 199 -11.87 -19.48 -15.52
C VAL A 199 -10.89 -19.77 -16.65
N ASN A 200 -9.96 -20.69 -16.41
CA ASN A 200 -8.94 -21.13 -17.35
C ASN A 200 -9.19 -22.61 -17.65
N TYR A 201 -9.52 -22.94 -18.89
CA TYR A 201 -9.78 -24.32 -19.30
C TYR A 201 -8.85 -24.73 -20.44
N SER A 202 -8.35 -25.96 -20.36
CA SER A 202 -7.60 -26.67 -21.38
C SER A 202 -7.96 -28.17 -21.32
N ASN A 203 -7.61 -28.95 -22.34
CA ASN A 203 -8.03 -30.36 -22.48
C ASN A 203 -7.95 -31.19 -21.19
N SER A 204 -6.94 -30.97 -20.36
CA SER A 204 -6.72 -31.69 -19.10
C SER A 204 -6.61 -30.80 -17.87
N LYS A 205 -6.79 -29.49 -17.98
CA LYS A 205 -6.67 -28.59 -16.81
C LYS A 205 -7.84 -27.63 -16.70
N LEU A 206 -8.38 -27.51 -15.49
CA LEU A 206 -9.41 -26.53 -15.13
C LEU A 206 -8.91 -25.67 -13.97
N GLY A 207 -8.83 -24.36 -14.19
CA GLY A 207 -8.45 -23.35 -13.22
C GLY A 207 -9.57 -22.35 -12.97
N ILE A 208 -9.76 -21.96 -11.72
CA ILE A 208 -10.75 -20.99 -11.27
C ILE A 208 -10.05 -20.00 -10.34
N GLU A 209 -10.18 -18.70 -10.63
CA GLU A 209 -9.80 -17.60 -9.74
C GLU A 209 -11.05 -16.84 -9.31
N LEU A 210 -11.14 -16.53 -8.02
CA LEU A 210 -12.02 -15.50 -7.51
C LEU A 210 -11.18 -14.42 -6.85
N ARG A 211 -11.24 -13.20 -7.39
CA ARG A 211 -10.57 -12.03 -6.83
C ARG A 211 -11.57 -10.93 -6.52
N ASP A 212 -11.46 -10.30 -5.36
CA ASP A 212 -12.19 -9.10 -5.00
C ASP A 212 -11.21 -8.00 -4.62
N ARG A 213 -11.24 -6.88 -5.36
CA ARG A 213 -10.37 -5.71 -5.12
C ARG A 213 -10.92 -4.72 -4.09
N ASN A 214 -12.07 -5.02 -3.49
CA ASN A 214 -12.71 -4.24 -2.45
C ASN A 214 -13.38 -5.16 -1.42
N PHE A 215 -12.65 -6.16 -0.95
CA PHE A 215 -13.23 -7.23 -0.13
C PHE A 215 -14.02 -6.65 1.05
N MET A 216 -15.30 -7.00 1.14
CA MET A 216 -16.26 -6.53 2.16
C MET A 216 -16.48 -4.99 2.21
N GLY A 217 -16.04 -4.25 1.20
CA GLY A 217 -16.07 -2.79 1.16
C GLY A 217 -14.95 -2.11 1.95
N TRP A 218 -13.94 -2.87 2.40
CA TRP A 218 -12.83 -2.38 3.24
C TRP A 218 -11.65 -1.85 2.43
N GLY A 219 -11.70 -1.93 1.09
CA GLY A 219 -10.58 -1.56 0.21
C GLY A 219 -9.44 -2.58 0.20
N HIS A 220 -9.67 -3.79 0.72
CA HIS A 220 -8.70 -4.87 0.71
C HIS A 220 -8.75 -5.64 -0.61
N ASP A 221 -7.62 -6.20 -1.03
CA ASP A 221 -7.52 -7.10 -2.19
C ASP A 221 -7.41 -8.54 -1.69
N PHE A 222 -8.36 -9.38 -2.08
CA PHE A 222 -8.34 -10.80 -1.78
C PHE A 222 -8.39 -11.58 -3.08
N SER A 223 -7.49 -12.54 -3.27
CA SER A 223 -7.53 -13.48 -4.38
C SER A 223 -7.34 -14.92 -3.93
N ASN A 224 -8.09 -15.81 -4.55
CA ASN A 224 -7.94 -17.25 -4.41
C ASN A 224 -8.00 -17.89 -5.80
N TYR A 225 -7.02 -18.72 -6.11
CA TYR A 225 -6.90 -19.45 -7.36
C TYR A 225 -6.63 -20.92 -7.09
N TYR A 226 -7.40 -21.76 -7.77
CA TYR A 226 -7.24 -23.21 -7.74
C TYR A 226 -7.24 -23.73 -9.17
N ARG A 227 -6.31 -24.61 -9.52
CA ARG A 227 -6.31 -25.32 -10.80
C ARG A 227 -6.02 -26.78 -10.61
N GLN A 228 -6.88 -27.63 -11.16
CA GLN A 228 -6.72 -29.07 -11.21
C GLN A 228 -6.15 -29.49 -12.56
N ASN A 229 -5.18 -30.39 -12.55
CA ASN A 229 -4.78 -31.18 -13.70
C ASN A 229 -5.39 -32.59 -13.57
N PHE A 230 -6.17 -32.99 -14.58
CA PHE A 230 -6.91 -34.25 -14.60
C PHE A 230 -6.08 -35.42 -15.15
N GLU A 231 -4.98 -35.16 -15.86
CA GLU A 231 -4.10 -36.22 -16.38
C GLU A 231 -3.26 -36.85 -15.27
N ASN A 232 -2.72 -36.03 -14.36
CA ASN A 232 -1.76 -36.47 -13.34
C ASN A 232 -2.27 -36.27 -11.90
N GLY A 233 -3.47 -35.71 -11.71
CA GLY A 233 -4.06 -35.45 -10.40
C GLY A 233 -3.42 -34.29 -9.62
N LYS A 234 -2.37 -33.65 -10.15
CA LYS A 234 -1.68 -32.51 -9.50
C LYS A 234 -2.54 -31.25 -9.55
N TYR A 235 -2.25 -30.29 -8.66
CA TYR A 235 -2.99 -29.04 -8.59
C TYR A 235 -2.08 -27.84 -8.35
N VAL A 236 -2.60 -26.65 -8.66
CA VAL A 236 -2.01 -25.36 -8.33
C VAL A 236 -2.93 -24.64 -7.37
N PHE A 237 -2.37 -24.08 -6.31
CA PHE A 237 -3.10 -23.26 -5.36
C PHE A 237 -2.40 -21.92 -5.18
N ARG A 238 -3.15 -20.83 -5.14
CA ARG A 238 -2.63 -19.51 -4.82
C ARG A 238 -3.66 -18.74 -4.02
N THR A 239 -3.24 -18.16 -2.92
CA THR A 239 -4.06 -17.23 -2.15
C THR A 239 -3.25 -16.01 -1.76
N ASN A 240 -3.86 -14.84 -1.86
CA ASN A 240 -3.23 -13.60 -1.50
C ASN A 240 -4.25 -12.69 -0.82
N TYR A 241 -3.82 -12.03 0.25
CA TYR A 241 -4.62 -11.03 0.94
C TYR A 241 -3.79 -9.79 1.22
N THR A 242 -4.28 -8.64 0.75
CA THR A 242 -3.60 -7.35 0.89
C THR A 242 -4.54 -6.34 1.54
N ILE A 243 -4.08 -5.75 2.64
CA ILE A 243 -4.69 -4.59 3.27
C ILE A 243 -3.95 -3.35 2.76
N GLN A 244 -4.62 -2.57 1.91
CA GLN A 244 -4.09 -1.30 1.42
C GLN A 244 -4.38 -0.22 2.47
N ASN A 245 -3.34 0.34 3.08
CA ASN A 245 -3.42 1.39 4.10
C ASN A 245 -4.15 1.01 5.41
N ILE A 246 -3.43 0.34 6.32
CA ILE A 246 -3.89 0.02 7.68
C ILE A 246 -4.18 1.31 8.45
N GLN A 247 -5.43 1.53 8.83
CA GLN A 247 -5.86 2.59 9.75
C GLN A 247 -5.25 3.98 9.45
N ARG A 248 -5.14 4.35 8.16
CA ARG A 248 -4.63 5.66 7.71
C ARG A 248 -3.12 5.90 7.90
N THR A 249 -2.35 4.87 8.22
CA THR A 249 -0.88 4.94 8.32
C THR A 249 -0.18 4.97 6.95
N PHE A 250 -0.91 4.57 5.89
CA PHE A 250 -0.39 4.24 4.57
C PHE A 250 0.61 3.06 4.57
N ILE A 251 0.62 2.27 5.65
CA ILE A 251 1.29 0.98 5.69
C ILE A 251 0.36 -0.05 5.05
N ASN A 252 0.85 -0.70 4.02
CA ASN A 252 0.22 -1.82 3.37
C ASN A 252 0.69 -3.11 4.04
N PHE A 253 -0.22 -4.06 4.22
CA PHE A 253 0.11 -5.41 4.66
C PHE A 253 -0.27 -6.39 3.57
N ASN A 254 0.60 -7.37 3.32
CA ASN A 254 0.34 -8.44 2.38
C ASN A 254 0.76 -9.77 2.97
N ILE A 255 -0.07 -10.79 2.75
CA ILE A 255 0.24 -12.18 3.00
C ILE A 255 -0.14 -12.99 1.76
N GLY A 256 0.78 -13.85 1.32
CA GLY A 256 0.62 -14.63 0.11
C GLY A 256 1.16 -16.04 0.28
N TYR A 257 0.44 -16.99 -0.32
CA TYR A 257 0.87 -18.37 -0.49
C TYR A 257 0.60 -18.83 -1.91
N HIS A 258 1.56 -19.53 -2.50
CA HIS A 258 1.45 -20.13 -3.81
C HIS A 258 2.13 -21.49 -3.81
N SER A 259 1.48 -22.49 -4.41
CA SER A 259 2.03 -23.81 -4.71
C SER A 259 1.70 -24.18 -6.16
N ASN A 260 2.61 -24.85 -6.86
CA ASN A 260 2.39 -25.36 -8.21
C ASN A 260 2.27 -26.89 -8.26
N GLU A 261 2.14 -27.44 -9.48
CA GLU A 261 1.98 -28.87 -9.73
C GLU A 261 3.22 -29.70 -9.31
N GLU A 262 4.40 -29.08 -9.26
CA GLU A 262 5.67 -29.72 -8.87
C GLU A 262 6.00 -29.56 -7.38
N ASN A 263 5.00 -29.16 -6.57
CA ASN A 263 5.16 -28.86 -5.14
C ASN A 263 6.17 -27.74 -4.84
N GLU A 264 6.54 -26.93 -5.83
CA GLU A 264 7.23 -25.68 -5.60
C GLU A 264 6.27 -24.72 -4.92
N TYR A 265 6.74 -24.05 -3.89
CA TYR A 265 5.91 -23.12 -3.14
C TYR A 265 6.64 -21.83 -2.81
N SER A 266 5.84 -20.79 -2.60
CA SER A 266 6.29 -19.55 -1.98
C SER A 266 5.28 -19.12 -0.93
N LYS A 267 5.79 -18.71 0.22
CA LYS A 267 5.01 -18.05 1.27
C LYS A 267 5.69 -16.75 1.61
N SER A 268 4.91 -15.69 1.78
CA SER A 268 5.47 -14.38 2.10
C SER A 268 4.53 -13.55 2.95
N VAL A 269 5.13 -12.72 3.79
CA VAL A 269 4.46 -11.68 4.55
C VAL A 269 5.25 -10.39 4.34
N SER A 270 4.55 -9.29 4.09
CA SER A 270 5.20 -8.00 3.97
C SER A 270 4.37 -6.87 4.58
N LEU A 271 5.11 -5.87 5.07
CA LEU A 271 4.62 -4.58 5.50
C LEU A 271 5.37 -3.53 4.71
N SER A 272 4.68 -2.61 4.04
CA SER A 272 5.35 -1.58 3.25
C SER A 272 4.61 -0.26 3.29
N ARG A 273 5.34 0.83 3.45
CA ARG A 273 4.86 2.21 3.32
C ARG A 273 5.73 2.92 2.30
N GLU A 274 5.18 3.13 1.13
CA GLU A 274 5.86 3.83 0.05
C GLU A 274 5.79 5.35 0.23
N PHE A 275 6.56 6.10 -0.57
CA PHE A 275 6.36 7.55 -0.74
C PHE A 275 5.08 7.80 -1.56
N TYR A 276 3.92 7.61 -0.93
CA TYR A 276 2.60 7.67 -1.59
C TYR A 276 2.22 9.08 -2.03
N SER A 277 2.86 10.12 -1.50
CA SER A 277 2.63 11.53 -1.84
C SER A 277 3.94 12.31 -1.74
N PRO A 278 4.13 13.41 -2.50
CA PRO A 278 5.24 14.33 -2.30
C PRO A 278 5.30 14.95 -0.89
N LEU A 279 4.21 14.89 -0.13
CA LEU A 279 4.18 15.36 1.26
C LEU A 279 4.76 14.35 2.25
N THR A 280 5.01 13.12 1.81
CA THR A 280 5.45 12.02 2.66
C THR A 280 6.90 12.24 3.08
N ARG A 281 7.18 12.12 4.39
CA ARG A 281 8.50 12.39 4.98
C ARG A 281 9.37 11.15 5.15
N TRP A 282 8.77 9.98 5.22
CA TRP A 282 9.49 8.72 5.37
C TRP A 282 8.79 7.60 4.62
N ALA A 283 9.53 6.57 4.28
CA ALA A 283 9.03 5.36 3.67
C ALA A 283 9.85 4.19 4.22
N GLY A 284 9.31 2.99 4.13
CA GLY A 284 10.04 1.81 4.54
C GLY A 284 9.23 0.55 4.31
N GLY A 285 9.90 -0.59 4.40
CA GLY A 285 9.27 -1.88 4.24
C GLY A 285 10.05 -2.99 4.92
N ALA A 286 9.31 -4.02 5.25
CA ALA A 286 9.81 -5.28 5.75
C ALA A 286 9.12 -6.39 4.96
N TYR A 287 9.90 -7.30 4.42
CA TYR A 287 9.43 -8.48 3.71
C TYR A 287 10.17 -9.70 4.26
N VAL A 288 9.40 -10.74 4.54
CA VAL A 288 9.92 -12.06 4.90
C VAL A 288 9.23 -13.09 4.02
N GLY A 289 10.01 -13.97 3.43
CA GLY A 289 9.51 -14.98 2.52
C GLY A 289 10.30 -16.27 2.60
N GLN A 290 9.70 -17.35 2.13
CA GLN A 290 10.38 -18.60 1.88
C GLN A 290 9.92 -19.11 0.52
N ARG A 291 10.87 -19.57 -0.28
CA ARG A 291 10.61 -20.19 -1.57
C ARG A 291 11.28 -21.56 -1.61
N ALA A 292 10.53 -22.55 -2.08
CA ALA A 292 11.05 -23.84 -2.48
C ALA A 292 10.75 -24.03 -3.97
N HIS A 293 11.75 -24.40 -4.75
CA HIS A 293 11.61 -24.64 -6.18
C HIS A 293 12.64 -25.67 -6.64
N GLN A 294 12.43 -26.23 -7.82
CA GLN A 294 13.39 -27.12 -8.44
C GLN A 294 14.05 -26.39 -9.61
N ASP A 295 15.37 -26.37 -9.65
CA ASP A 295 16.13 -25.78 -10.76
C ASP A 295 17.22 -26.73 -11.25
N SER A 296 17.64 -26.55 -12.48
CA SER A 296 18.61 -27.38 -13.16
C SER A 296 19.99 -26.74 -13.13
N ILE A 297 20.97 -27.43 -12.53
CA ILE A 297 22.37 -26.97 -12.54
C ILE A 297 23.11 -27.68 -13.68
N PRO A 298 23.72 -26.94 -14.64
CA PRO A 298 24.56 -27.54 -15.67
C PRO A 298 25.84 -28.12 -15.05
N ASN A 299 26.11 -29.40 -15.26
CA ASN A 299 27.36 -30.07 -14.84
C ASN A 299 28.04 -30.75 -16.05
N THR A 300 29.30 -31.17 -15.88
CA THR A 300 30.10 -31.90 -16.87
C THR A 300 29.47 -33.20 -17.34
N ASP A 301 28.62 -33.83 -16.50
CA ASP A 301 27.93 -35.10 -16.78
C ASP A 301 26.49 -34.93 -17.27
N GLY A 302 26.00 -33.68 -17.41
CA GLY A 302 24.65 -33.37 -17.88
C GLY A 302 23.90 -32.31 -17.06
N ILE A 303 22.58 -32.23 -17.26
CA ILE A 303 21.69 -31.31 -16.53
C ILE A 303 20.98 -32.09 -15.42
N VAL A 304 21.30 -31.80 -14.15
CA VAL A 304 20.68 -32.45 -12.99
C VAL A 304 19.76 -31.47 -12.29
N ALA A 305 18.52 -31.89 -12.05
CA ALA A 305 17.53 -31.09 -11.36
C ALA A 305 17.69 -31.23 -9.84
N GLN A 306 17.77 -30.09 -9.14
CA GLN A 306 17.99 -30.02 -7.71
C GLN A 306 16.92 -29.18 -7.03
N ASN A 307 16.55 -29.57 -5.81
CA ASN A 307 15.66 -28.82 -4.96
C ASN A 307 16.43 -27.69 -4.27
N PHE A 308 15.88 -26.48 -4.37
CA PHE A 308 16.38 -25.31 -3.70
C PHE A 308 15.33 -24.78 -2.74
N LYS A 309 15.75 -24.44 -1.53
CA LYS A 309 14.88 -23.81 -0.55
C LYS A 309 15.64 -22.73 0.17
N TYR A 310 15.10 -21.52 0.15
CA TYR A 310 15.74 -20.37 0.76
C TYR A 310 14.72 -19.45 1.42
N ASN A 311 15.19 -18.75 2.45
CA ASN A 311 14.48 -17.69 3.14
C ASN A 311 14.95 -16.35 2.58
N LEU A 312 14.01 -15.43 2.41
CA LEU A 312 14.24 -14.07 1.96
C LEU A 312 13.90 -13.12 3.10
N GLN A 313 14.80 -12.18 3.38
CA GLN A 313 14.56 -11.06 4.27
C GLN A 313 14.94 -9.78 3.55
N ASP A 314 14.05 -8.80 3.57
CA ASP A 314 14.25 -7.52 2.91
C ASP A 314 13.71 -6.41 3.79
N TYR A 315 14.62 -5.53 4.22
CA TYR A 315 14.31 -4.38 5.03
C TYR A 315 14.83 -3.14 4.35
N TRP A 316 13.97 -2.14 4.18
CA TRP A 316 14.40 -0.86 3.63
C TRP A 316 13.73 0.30 4.33
N GLY A 317 14.40 1.44 4.29
CA GLY A 317 13.93 2.68 4.88
C GLY A 317 14.41 3.88 4.08
N GLY A 318 13.60 4.92 4.04
CA GLY A 318 13.97 6.17 3.40
C GLY A 318 13.32 7.38 4.04
N PHE A 319 13.94 8.53 3.88
CA PHE A 319 13.44 9.81 4.35
C PHE A 319 13.52 10.87 3.25
N SER A 320 12.59 11.82 3.30
CA SER A 320 12.39 12.86 2.31
C SER A 320 12.59 14.24 2.94
N ILE A 321 13.62 14.95 2.48
CA ILE A 321 13.97 16.29 2.93
C ILE A 321 13.49 17.30 1.89
N ASN A 322 12.68 18.28 2.32
CA ASN A 322 12.33 19.39 1.45
C ASN A 322 13.53 20.35 1.30
N LEU A 323 13.92 20.66 0.06
CA LEU A 323 15.09 21.46 -0.25
C LEU A 323 14.83 22.97 -0.30
N SER A 324 13.59 23.44 -0.18
CA SER A 324 13.22 24.85 -0.39
C SER A 324 12.53 25.48 0.83
N LYS A 325 13.14 26.55 1.37
CA LYS A 325 12.65 27.25 2.58
C LYS A 325 11.49 28.25 2.40
N ARG A 326 11.15 28.66 1.18
CA ARG A 326 10.12 29.68 0.95
C ARG A 326 8.85 29.07 0.38
N GLU A 327 7.85 28.93 1.25
CA GLU A 327 6.53 28.36 1.00
C GLU A 327 5.62 29.21 0.10
N THR A 328 6.16 30.14 -0.69
CA THR A 328 5.31 31.03 -1.49
C THR A 328 4.79 30.40 -2.79
N THR A 329 5.31 29.24 -3.20
CA THR A 329 4.91 28.59 -4.47
C THR A 329 4.84 27.07 -4.34
N LEU A 330 3.82 26.47 -4.95
CA LEU A 330 3.57 25.02 -4.93
C LEU A 330 4.76 24.20 -5.44
N ALA A 331 5.46 24.69 -6.47
CA ALA A 331 6.67 24.06 -7.01
C ALA A 331 7.78 23.90 -5.94
N LYS A 332 7.88 24.82 -4.98
CA LYS A 332 8.86 24.76 -3.89
C LYS A 332 8.43 23.77 -2.80
N ARG A 333 7.13 23.64 -2.54
CA ARG A 333 6.57 22.65 -1.59
C ARG A 333 6.77 21.21 -2.06
N LEU A 334 6.96 20.98 -3.35
CA LEU A 334 7.15 19.65 -3.96
C LEU A 334 8.61 19.28 -4.24
N ASN A 335 9.57 20.16 -3.93
CA ASN A 335 10.99 19.89 -4.18
C ASN A 335 11.60 19.13 -3.00
N ASN A 336 11.66 17.81 -3.10
CA ASN A 336 12.23 16.95 -2.07
C ASN A 336 13.41 16.13 -2.58
N LEU A 337 14.43 16.00 -1.72
CA LEU A 337 15.49 15.02 -1.82
C LEU A 337 15.10 13.78 -1.03
N ILE A 338 15.17 12.60 -1.65
CA ILE A 338 14.90 11.31 -1.00
C ILE A 338 16.23 10.59 -0.82
N ILE A 339 16.45 10.09 0.40
CA ILE A 339 17.58 9.23 0.75
C ILE A 339 17.01 7.93 1.28
N SER A 340 17.55 6.80 0.82
CA SER A 340 17.09 5.46 1.23
C SER A 340 18.26 4.50 1.42
N ALA A 341 18.07 3.53 2.30
CA ALA A 341 18.94 2.39 2.51
C ALA A 341 18.09 1.11 2.52
N ARG A 342 18.71 0.00 2.11
CA ARG A 342 18.10 -1.33 2.05
C ARG A 342 19.12 -2.35 2.54
N TYR A 343 18.62 -3.37 3.19
CA TYR A 343 19.33 -4.58 3.57
C TYR A 343 18.55 -5.75 3.00
N PHE A 344 19.21 -6.59 2.23
CA PHE A 344 18.62 -7.76 1.59
C PHE A 344 19.45 -9.00 1.93
N ASN A 345 18.79 -10.04 2.42
CA ASN A 345 19.44 -11.30 2.78
C ASN A 345 18.70 -12.49 2.15
N VAL A 346 19.46 -13.33 1.47
CA VAL A 346 19.03 -14.64 0.96
C VAL A 346 19.76 -15.70 1.77
N HIS A 347 19.00 -16.51 2.52
CA HIS A 347 19.54 -17.61 3.29
C HIS A 347 19.07 -18.96 2.76
N TYR A 348 19.97 -19.75 2.18
CA TYR A 348 19.67 -21.09 1.69
C TYR A 348 19.53 -22.07 2.87
N VAL A 349 18.39 -22.76 2.92
CA VAL A 349 18.07 -23.80 3.92
C VAL A 349 18.37 -25.18 3.34
N GLU A 350 18.14 -25.35 2.04
CA GLU A 350 18.56 -26.52 1.27
C GLU A 350 19.46 -26.01 0.14
N GLU A 351 20.76 -26.29 0.28
CA GLU A 351 21.83 -25.92 -0.63
C GLU A 351 22.08 -27.04 -1.66
N PRO A 352 22.71 -26.71 -2.82
CA PRO A 352 23.15 -27.71 -3.77
C PRO A 352 24.09 -28.77 -3.19
N ILE A 353 24.20 -29.90 -3.89
CA ILE A 353 25.21 -30.91 -3.54
C ILE A 353 26.56 -30.30 -3.93
N ALA A 354 27.57 -30.40 -3.07
CA ALA A 354 28.89 -29.78 -3.28
C ALA A 354 29.58 -30.20 -4.60
N GLU A 355 29.24 -31.38 -5.14
CA GLU A 355 29.70 -31.84 -6.46
C GLU A 355 29.09 -31.04 -7.62
N LEU A 356 27.87 -30.50 -7.45
CA LEU A 356 27.14 -29.71 -8.44
C LEU A 356 27.39 -28.21 -8.31
N ASP A 357 27.77 -27.72 -7.13
CA ASP A 357 28.12 -26.31 -6.88
C ASP A 357 29.45 -26.17 -6.12
N PRO A 358 30.59 -26.51 -6.75
CA PRO A 358 31.90 -26.48 -6.08
C PRO A 358 32.43 -25.06 -5.79
N ILE A 359 31.76 -24.03 -6.30
CA ILE A 359 32.14 -22.61 -6.11
C ILE A 359 31.18 -21.87 -5.18
N ASP A 360 30.24 -22.58 -4.54
CA ASP A 360 29.22 -22.02 -3.64
C ASP A 360 28.47 -20.84 -4.28
N PHE A 361 28.10 -20.96 -5.57
CA PHE A 361 27.32 -19.95 -6.28
C PHE A 361 25.95 -19.74 -5.61
N TYR A 362 25.34 -20.81 -5.11
CA TYR A 362 24.07 -20.78 -4.38
C TYR A 362 24.29 -20.77 -2.87
N SER A 363 25.06 -19.81 -2.41
CA SER A 363 25.35 -19.58 -0.99
C SER A 363 24.56 -18.40 -0.43
N ASN A 364 24.65 -18.19 0.88
CA ASN A 364 23.99 -17.08 1.54
C ASN A 364 24.51 -15.74 1.03
N GLU A 365 23.60 -14.85 0.64
CA GLU A 365 23.96 -13.54 0.09
C GLU A 365 23.39 -12.41 0.96
N GLU A 366 24.22 -11.42 1.28
CA GLU A 366 23.84 -10.21 2.02
C GLU A 366 24.26 -8.95 1.23
N PHE A 367 23.32 -8.03 1.00
CA PHE A 367 23.53 -6.79 0.22
C PHE A 367 22.88 -5.55 0.81
#